data_AF-A0A817WK08-F1
#
_entry.id   AF-A0A817WK08-F1
#
_cell.length_a   1.000
_cell.length_b   1.000
_cell.length_c   1.000
_cell.angle_alpha   90.00
_cell.angle_beta   90.00
_cell.angle_gamma   90.00
#
_symmetry.space_group_name_H-M   'P 1'
#
loop_
_entity.id
_entity.type
_entity.pdbx_description
1 polymer ?
#
loop_
_entity_poly.entity_id
_entity_poly.type
_entity_poly.pdbx_seq_one_letter_code
_entity_poly.pdbx_strand_id
1 'polypeptide(L)'
;MAYLERQQTQIRDTTSRADVPNSDIAKIMYYLNCVCYCIDYNDNDIRRYTNYARWASLSDEEDRLVFVLGMALSPDVFIGKVFFPSDALSRDMTGRFYEISQINHQLVVVPSLVIGGRTCRVNRILAYKQVWLQENYIDPMRRLIQRFRPQQQATRSCSIS
;
A
#
# COMPACT_ATOMS: atom_id res chain seq x y z
N MET A 1 -35.86 10.23 -22.92
CA MET A 1 -35.61 9.56 -21.64
C MET A 1 -34.13 9.73 -21.27
N ALA A 2 -33.77 10.84 -20.64
CA ALA A 2 -32.39 11.11 -20.22
C ALA A 2 -32.40 11.42 -18.72
N TYR A 3 -32.23 10.38 -17.90
CA TYR A 3 -32.24 10.52 -16.43
C TYR A 3 -31.07 9.80 -15.75
N LEU A 4 -29.98 9.51 -16.49
CA LEU A 4 -28.82 8.79 -15.95
C LEU A 4 -27.48 9.50 -16.15
N GLU A 5 -27.46 10.80 -16.43
CA GLU A 5 -26.20 11.55 -16.60
C GLU A 5 -25.87 12.53 -15.46
N ARG A 6 -26.63 12.53 -14.35
CA ARG A 6 -26.48 13.51 -13.26
C ARG A 6 -26.08 12.92 -11.90
N GLN A 7 -25.15 11.96 -11.86
CA GLN A 7 -24.55 11.50 -10.59
C GLN A 7 -23.02 11.46 -10.58
N GLN A 8 -22.34 12.18 -11.48
CA GLN A 8 -20.86 12.20 -11.51
C GLN A 8 -20.21 13.18 -10.51
N THR A 9 -20.98 13.88 -9.67
CA THR A 9 -20.52 15.13 -9.05
C THR A 9 -20.34 15.09 -7.54
N GLN A 10 -19.89 13.97 -6.97
CA GLN A 10 -19.60 13.97 -5.53
C GLN A 10 -18.26 13.35 -5.13
N ILE A 11 -17.53 12.59 -5.93
CA ILE A 11 -16.26 12.03 -5.44
C ILE A 11 -15.13 13.08 -5.52
N ARG A 12 -14.61 13.56 -4.38
CA ARG A 12 -13.44 14.46 -4.36
C ARG A 12 -12.15 13.67 -4.55
N ASP A 13 -11.51 13.92 -5.69
CA ASP A 13 -10.15 13.45 -5.97
C ASP A 13 -9.14 14.20 -5.09
N THR A 14 -8.26 13.44 -4.44
CA THR A 14 -7.18 13.96 -3.58
C THR A 14 -5.81 13.44 -4.02
N THR A 15 -5.73 12.88 -5.22
CA THR A 15 -4.51 12.27 -5.76
C THR A 15 -3.44 13.33 -6.02
N SER A 16 -2.24 13.07 -5.52
CA SER A 16 -1.03 13.80 -5.88
C SER A 16 -0.10 12.90 -6.69
N ARG A 17 0.62 13.48 -7.65
CA ARG A 17 1.68 12.76 -8.36
C ARG A 17 2.80 12.39 -7.39
N ALA A 18 3.17 11.12 -7.35
CA ALA A 18 4.32 10.62 -6.60
C ALA A 18 5.45 10.25 -7.57
N ASP A 19 6.66 10.69 -7.26
CA ASP A 19 7.88 10.20 -7.90
C ASP A 19 8.56 9.21 -6.95
N VAL A 20 8.47 7.93 -7.28
CA VAL A 20 8.90 6.84 -6.40
C VAL A 20 10.24 6.30 -6.91
N PRO A 21 11.31 6.33 -6.09
CA PRO A 21 12.60 5.79 -6.48
C PRO A 21 12.51 4.31 -6.89
N ASN A 22 13.34 3.90 -7.86
CA ASN A 22 13.40 2.50 -8.30
C ASN A 22 14.21 1.62 -7.32
N SER A 23 13.72 1.52 -6.09
CA SER A 23 14.25 0.66 -5.02
C SER A 23 13.09 -0.14 -4.43
N ASP A 24 13.32 -1.42 -4.13
CA ASP A 24 12.26 -2.28 -3.59
C ASP A 24 11.77 -1.77 -2.24
N ILE A 25 12.67 -1.31 -1.37
CA ILE A 25 12.33 -0.70 -0.09
C ILE A 25 11.53 0.59 -0.30
N ALA A 26 11.99 1.47 -1.20
CA ALA A 26 11.27 2.72 -1.49
C ALA A 26 9.84 2.47 -1.97
N LYS A 27 9.64 1.46 -2.81
CA LYS A 27 8.31 1.06 -3.31
C LYS A 27 7.41 0.53 -2.19
N ILE A 28 7.95 -0.30 -1.28
CA ILE A 28 7.18 -0.74 -0.10
C ILE A 28 6.87 0.41 0.85
N MET A 29 7.82 1.32 1.11
CA MET A 29 7.55 2.52 1.91
C MET A 29 6.47 3.41 1.28
N TYR A 30 6.47 3.53 -0.06
CA TYR A 30 5.42 4.25 -0.79
C TYR A 30 4.07 3.56 -0.64
N TYR A 31 4.00 2.24 -0.80
CA TYR A 31 2.79 1.47 -0.54
C TYR A 31 2.27 1.69 0.90
N LEU A 32 3.15 1.63 1.91
CA LEU A 32 2.78 1.87 3.30
C LEU A 32 2.29 3.31 3.52
N ASN A 33 2.88 4.28 2.82
CA ASN A 33 2.40 5.66 2.82
C ASN A 33 0.97 5.76 2.26
N CYS A 34 0.67 5.06 1.17
CA CYS A 34 -0.68 5.00 0.60
C CYS A 34 -1.70 4.38 1.56
N VAL A 35 -1.31 3.32 2.29
CA VAL A 35 -2.13 2.75 3.36
C VAL A 35 -2.42 3.82 4.43
N CYS A 36 -1.38 4.46 4.98
CA CYS A 36 -1.51 5.49 6.01
C CYS A 36 -2.25 6.75 5.52
N TYR A 37 -2.30 6.99 4.21
CA TYR A 37 -3.08 8.08 3.63
C TYR A 37 -4.58 7.76 3.59
N CYS A 38 -4.93 6.48 3.48
CA CYS A 38 -6.32 6.01 3.44
C CYS A 38 -6.93 5.82 4.82
N ILE A 39 -6.15 5.33 5.78
CA ILE A 39 -6.60 5.04 7.15
C ILE A 39 -5.94 5.97 8.15
N ASP A 40 -6.66 6.30 9.23
CA ASP A 40 -6.12 7.02 10.38
C ASP A 40 -5.23 6.07 11.22
N TYR A 41 -4.05 5.78 10.69
CA TYR A 41 -3.02 4.98 11.34
C TYR A 41 -1.94 5.91 11.89
N ASN A 42 -2.25 6.56 13.02
CA ASN A 42 -1.37 7.55 13.64
C ASN A 42 -0.48 6.88 14.71
N ASP A 43 0.47 6.07 14.24
CA ASP A 43 1.59 5.62 15.07
C ASP A 43 2.81 6.48 14.68
N ASN A 44 3.33 7.31 15.60
CA ASN A 44 4.39 8.27 15.28
C ASN A 44 5.63 7.60 14.68
N ASP A 45 5.86 6.33 15.01
CA ASP A 45 7.00 5.55 14.54
C ASP A 45 6.84 5.12 13.07
N ILE A 46 5.62 4.98 12.55
CA ILE A 46 5.40 4.54 11.16
C ILE A 46 5.81 5.61 10.12
N ARG A 47 5.88 6.88 10.52
CA ARG A 47 6.25 7.98 9.62
C ARG A 47 7.64 7.81 9.02
N ARG A 48 8.57 7.23 9.80
CA ARG A 48 9.92 6.92 9.32
C ARG A 48 9.90 5.87 8.20
N TYR A 49 9.05 4.86 8.35
CA TYR A 49 8.93 3.71 7.43
C TYR A 49 7.99 3.96 6.24
N THR A 50 7.39 5.15 6.15
CA THR A 50 6.52 5.57 5.03
C THR A 50 7.13 6.71 4.22
N ASN A 51 8.24 7.31 4.67
CA ASN A 51 8.95 8.36 3.95
C ASN A 51 9.87 7.79 2.86
N TYR A 52 9.26 7.35 1.76
CA TYR A 52 9.96 6.72 0.64
C TYR A 52 11.02 7.61 -0.03
N ALA A 53 10.94 8.94 0.11
CA ALA A 53 11.98 9.85 -0.40
C ALA A 53 13.31 9.72 0.37
N ARG A 54 13.27 9.18 1.61
CA ARG A 54 14.44 8.98 2.47
C ARG A 54 14.86 7.52 2.63
N TRP A 55 14.40 6.65 1.73
CA TRP A 55 14.69 5.21 1.77
C TRP A 55 16.20 4.90 1.92
N ALA A 56 17.06 5.67 1.25
CA ALA A 56 18.51 5.46 1.28
C ALA A 56 19.18 5.79 2.62
N SER A 57 18.43 6.37 3.58
CA SER A 57 18.92 6.68 4.93
C SER A 57 18.56 5.62 5.98
N LEU A 58 17.86 4.56 5.57
CA LEU A 58 17.53 3.45 6.47
C LEU A 58 18.73 2.55 6.70
N SER A 59 18.85 2.03 7.93
CA SER A 59 19.79 0.94 8.22
C SER A 59 19.27 -0.40 7.70
N ASP A 60 20.13 -1.42 7.64
CA ASP A 60 19.73 -2.79 7.25
C ASP A 60 18.64 -3.38 8.18
N GLU A 61 18.64 -2.99 9.45
CA GLU A 61 17.61 -3.41 10.41
C GLU A 61 16.28 -2.71 10.12
N GLU A 62 16.32 -1.42 9.75
CA GLU A 62 15.14 -0.66 9.37
C GLU A 62 14.56 -1.14 8.04
N ASP A 63 15.40 -1.54 7.09
CA ASP A 63 15.01 -2.24 5.87
C ASP A 63 14.19 -3.51 6.17
N ARG A 64 14.62 -4.29 7.17
CA ARG A 64 13.87 -5.48 7.64
C ARG A 64 12.55 -5.10 8.29
N LEU A 65 12.52 -4.01 9.07
CA LEU A 65 11.27 -3.51 9.66
C LEU A 65 10.27 -3.09 8.58
N VAL A 66 10.70 -2.36 7.54
CA VAL A 66 9.85 -2.03 6.39
C VAL A 66 9.30 -3.30 5.73
N PHE A 67 10.14 -4.31 5.55
CA PHE A 67 9.70 -5.60 4.99
C PHE A 67 8.66 -6.31 5.87
N VAL A 68 8.88 -6.38 7.19
CA VAL A 68 7.93 -6.98 8.14
C VAL A 68 6.61 -6.20 8.17
N LEU A 69 6.66 -4.88 8.16
CA LEU A 69 5.47 -4.02 8.06
C LEU A 69 4.73 -4.26 6.76
N GLY A 70 5.43 -4.38 5.63
CA GLY A 70 4.85 -4.72 4.33
C GLY A 70 4.12 -6.07 4.35
N MET A 71 4.66 -7.09 5.03
CA MET A 71 3.97 -8.37 5.22
C MET A 71 2.73 -8.25 6.12
N ALA A 72 2.84 -7.52 7.23
CA ALA A 72 1.76 -7.36 8.21
C ALA A 72 0.58 -6.55 7.64
N LEU A 73 0.88 -5.58 6.77
CA LEU A 73 -0.09 -4.72 6.11
C LEU A 73 -0.22 -5.14 4.64
N SER A 74 -0.47 -6.42 4.37
CA SER A 74 -0.61 -6.89 2.99
C SER A 74 -1.87 -6.33 2.31
N PRO A 75 -1.88 -6.18 0.97
CA PRO A 75 -3.02 -5.70 0.20
C PRO A 75 -4.30 -6.47 0.46
N ASP A 76 -4.21 -7.78 0.73
CA ASP A 76 -5.36 -8.65 1.00
C ASP A 76 -6.20 -8.17 2.19
N VAL A 77 -5.59 -7.46 3.14
CA VAL A 77 -6.30 -6.85 4.28
C VAL A 77 -7.22 -5.72 3.82
N PHE A 78 -6.81 -4.99 2.77
CA PHE A 78 -7.41 -3.73 2.32
C PHE A 78 -8.26 -3.86 1.05
N ILE A 79 -7.99 -4.85 0.21
CA ILE A 79 -8.71 -5.04 -1.07
C ILE A 79 -10.20 -5.26 -0.80
N GLY A 80 -11.04 -4.53 -1.55
CA GLY A 80 -12.49 -4.55 -1.42
C GLY A 80 -13.03 -3.78 -0.22
N LYS A 81 -12.16 -3.16 0.60
CA LYS A 81 -12.54 -2.36 1.78
C LYS A 81 -12.07 -0.91 1.63
N VAL A 82 -10.80 -0.75 1.24
CA VAL A 82 -10.10 0.52 1.11
C VAL A 82 -9.43 0.61 -0.25
N PHE A 83 -8.90 -0.50 -0.76
CA PHE A 83 -8.25 -0.58 -2.06
C PHE A 83 -9.19 -1.26 -3.05
N PHE A 84 -9.47 -0.60 -4.18
CA PHE A 84 -10.43 -1.06 -5.17
C PHE A 84 -9.76 -1.14 -6.55
N PRO A 85 -9.62 -2.33 -7.14
CA PRO A 85 -9.16 -2.43 -8.54
C PRO A 85 -10.23 -1.83 -9.45
N SER A 86 -9.89 -0.76 -10.18
CA SER A 86 -10.82 -0.08 -11.08
C SER A 86 -10.11 0.79 -12.12
N ASP A 87 -10.15 0.35 -13.38
CA ASP A 87 -9.66 1.16 -14.51
C ASP A 87 -10.54 2.41 -14.76
N ALA A 88 -11.85 2.29 -14.51
CA ALA A 88 -12.79 3.39 -14.70
C ALA A 88 -12.55 4.55 -13.73
N LEU A 89 -12.22 4.24 -12.46
CA LEU A 89 -11.92 5.26 -11.46
C LEU A 89 -10.48 5.76 -11.57
N SER A 90 -9.51 4.88 -11.80
CA SER A 90 -8.09 5.29 -11.94
C SER A 90 -7.81 6.12 -13.21
N ARG A 91 -8.64 5.97 -14.26
CA ARG A 91 -8.60 6.76 -15.52
C ARG A 91 -7.22 6.75 -16.17
N ASP A 92 -6.55 7.88 -16.21
CA ASP A 92 -5.24 8.12 -16.81
C ASP A 92 -4.07 7.78 -15.89
N MET A 93 -4.33 7.64 -14.59
CA MET A 93 -3.33 7.31 -13.58
C MET A 93 -3.36 5.83 -13.24
N THR A 94 -2.27 5.31 -12.67
CA THR A 94 -2.21 3.92 -12.21
C THR A 94 -2.85 3.75 -10.82
N GLY A 95 -3.00 4.83 -10.05
CA GLY A 95 -3.75 4.87 -8.80
C GLY A 95 -4.29 6.27 -8.50
N ARG A 96 -5.49 6.35 -7.89
CA ARG A 96 -6.18 7.57 -7.49
C ARG A 96 -6.82 7.46 -6.11
N PHE A 97 -6.76 8.54 -5.34
CA PHE A 97 -7.33 8.64 -3.99
C PHE A 97 -8.61 9.47 -3.96
N TYR A 98 -9.58 9.01 -3.18
CA TYR A 98 -10.89 9.66 -3.03
C TYR A 98 -11.32 9.77 -1.57
N GLU A 99 -11.86 10.92 -1.18
CA GLU A 99 -12.43 11.11 0.17
C GLU A 99 -13.75 10.35 0.35
N ILE A 100 -13.91 9.68 1.49
CA ILE A 100 -15.09 8.84 1.78
C ILE A 100 -16.35 9.67 2.05
N SER A 101 -16.21 10.93 2.47
CA SER A 101 -17.33 11.82 2.80
C SER A 101 -18.33 12.05 1.66
N GLN A 102 -18.09 11.52 0.47
CA GLN A 102 -18.91 11.75 -0.71
C GLN A 102 -19.09 10.53 -1.66
N ILE A 103 -18.76 9.31 -1.22
CA ILE A 103 -18.96 8.10 -2.04
C ILE A 103 -20.42 7.67 -1.96
N ASN A 104 -21.27 8.27 -2.79
CA ASN A 104 -22.66 7.85 -2.97
C ASN A 104 -22.75 6.50 -3.67
N HIS A 105 -23.38 5.54 -2.99
CA HIS A 105 -24.11 4.36 -3.50
C HIS A 105 -23.45 3.36 -4.48
N GLN A 106 -22.26 3.62 -5.04
CA GLN A 106 -21.63 2.73 -6.02
C GLN A 106 -20.60 1.75 -5.42
N LEU A 107 -20.11 2.03 -4.21
CA LEU A 107 -19.10 1.21 -3.52
C LEU A 107 -19.48 1.07 -2.04
N VAL A 108 -19.51 -0.16 -1.54
CA VAL A 108 -19.66 -0.43 -0.10
C VAL A 108 -18.30 -0.20 0.54
N VAL A 109 -18.13 0.99 1.15
CA VAL A 109 -16.91 1.33 1.89
C VAL A 109 -17.14 1.10 3.37
N VAL A 110 -16.21 0.40 4.01
CA VAL A 110 -16.26 0.21 5.47
C VAL A 110 -15.78 1.48 6.17
N PRO A 111 -16.48 1.97 7.22
CA PRO A 111 -16.09 3.19 7.91
C PRO A 111 -14.84 3.01 8.79
N SER A 112 -14.52 1.77 9.18
CA SER A 112 -13.36 1.43 9.97
C SER A 112 -12.89 0.00 9.73
N LEU A 113 -11.64 -0.29 10.11
CA LEU A 113 -10.97 -1.59 10.01
C LEU A 113 -10.28 -1.92 11.33
N VAL A 114 -10.16 -3.20 11.68
CA VAL A 114 -9.31 -3.63 12.79
C VAL A 114 -7.97 -4.10 12.24
N ILE A 115 -6.88 -3.46 12.63
CA ILE A 115 -5.50 -3.75 12.23
C ILE A 115 -4.65 -3.86 13.48
N GLY A 116 -4.00 -5.00 13.69
CA GLY A 116 -3.18 -5.23 14.89
C GLY A 116 -3.94 -5.03 16.21
N GLY A 117 -5.24 -5.36 16.24
CA GLY A 117 -6.11 -5.15 17.41
C GLY A 117 -6.58 -3.71 17.62
N ARG A 118 -6.18 -2.76 16.77
CA ARG A 118 -6.61 -1.35 16.83
C ARG A 118 -7.68 -1.08 15.78
N THR A 119 -8.69 -0.29 16.12
CA THR A 119 -9.68 0.19 15.17
C THR A 119 -9.16 1.43 14.47
N CYS A 120 -8.98 1.37 13.16
CA CYS A 120 -8.52 2.45 12.30
C CYS A 120 -9.70 2.99 11.48
N ARG A 121 -9.93 4.30 11.52
CA ARG A 121 -10.94 4.95 10.70
C ARG A 121 -10.47 5.00 9.25
N VAL A 122 -11.37 4.72 8.30
CA VAL A 122 -11.08 4.93 6.88
C VAL A 122 -11.52 6.34 6.50
N ASN A 123 -10.59 7.13 5.96
CA ASN A 123 -10.84 8.51 5.54
C ASN A 123 -10.84 8.66 4.01
N ARG A 124 -10.08 7.79 3.32
CA ARG A 124 -10.00 7.75 1.85
C ARG A 124 -9.98 6.32 1.34
N ILE A 125 -10.30 6.17 0.06
CA ILE A 125 -10.09 4.94 -0.69
C ILE A 125 -9.04 5.14 -1.77
N LEU A 126 -8.40 4.06 -2.19
CA LEU A 126 -7.51 4.00 -3.34
C LEU A 126 -8.16 3.18 -4.45
N ALA A 127 -8.47 3.81 -5.57
CA ALA A 127 -8.78 3.09 -6.80
C ALA A 127 -7.51 2.91 -7.62
N TYR A 128 -7.22 1.69 -8.06
CA TYR A 128 -5.95 1.40 -8.73
C TYR A 128 -6.11 0.48 -9.94
N LYS A 129 -5.18 0.59 -10.89
CA LYS A 129 -4.95 -0.37 -11.96
C LYS A 129 -4.04 -1.47 -11.45
N GLN A 130 -4.22 -2.71 -11.90
CA GLN A 130 -3.41 -3.84 -11.43
C GLN A 130 -1.89 -3.59 -11.51
N VAL A 131 -1.43 -2.85 -12.53
CA VAL A 131 -0.02 -2.44 -12.67
C VAL A 131 0.52 -1.68 -11.46
N TRP A 132 -0.28 -0.82 -10.81
CA TRP A 132 0.14 -0.09 -9.63
C TRP A 132 0.49 -1.03 -8.47
N LEU A 133 -0.36 -2.03 -8.23
CA LEU A 133 -0.14 -3.01 -7.17
C LEU A 133 1.04 -3.92 -7.50
N GLN A 134 1.17 -4.28 -8.78
CA GLN A 134 2.26 -5.08 -9.29
C GLN A 134 3.61 -4.38 -9.02
N GLU A 135 3.73 -3.12 -9.41
CA GLU A 135 4.96 -2.35 -9.35
C GLU A 135 5.33 -1.88 -7.95
N ASN A 136 4.34 -1.53 -7.11
CA ASN A 136 4.57 -0.90 -5.82
C ASN A 136 4.50 -1.87 -4.63
N TYR A 137 3.97 -3.08 -4.82
CA TYR A 137 3.90 -4.07 -3.75
C TYR A 137 4.36 -5.46 -4.19
N ILE A 138 3.73 -6.07 -5.20
CA ILE A 138 3.91 -7.50 -5.50
C ILE A 138 5.35 -7.81 -5.92
N ASP A 139 5.88 -7.09 -6.91
CA ASP A 139 7.25 -7.34 -7.39
C ASP A 139 8.32 -6.94 -6.37
N PRO A 140 8.24 -5.77 -5.71
CA PRO A 140 9.16 -5.43 -4.62
C PRO A 140 9.13 -6.44 -3.48
N MET A 141 7.95 -6.83 -2.97
CA MET A 141 7.85 -7.84 -1.91
C MET A 141 8.46 -9.17 -2.34
N ARG A 142 8.22 -9.62 -3.58
CA ARG A 142 8.81 -10.87 -4.10
C ARG A 142 10.34 -10.82 -4.04
N ARG A 143 10.95 -9.70 -4.45
CA ARG A 143 12.41 -9.51 -4.40
C ARG A 143 12.92 -9.39 -2.96
N LEU A 144 12.22 -8.68 -2.09
CA LEU A 144 12.58 -8.56 -0.67
C LEU A 144 12.49 -9.90 0.07
N ILE A 145 11.49 -10.73 -0.22
CA ILE A 145 11.41 -12.10 0.32
C ILE A 145 12.67 -12.89 -0.05
N GLN A 146 13.16 -12.76 -1.28
CA GLN A 146 14.40 -13.42 -1.70
C GLN A 146 15.62 -12.84 -0.98
N ARG A 147 15.69 -11.51 -0.82
CA ARG A 147 16.77 -10.81 -0.10
C ARG A 147 16.85 -11.19 1.38
N PHE A 148 15.70 -11.31 2.06
CA PHE A 148 15.62 -11.56 3.50
C PHE A 148 15.36 -13.03 3.88
N ARG A 149 15.28 -13.94 2.89
CA ARG A 149 15.27 -15.37 3.20
C ARG A 149 16.51 -15.70 4.04
N PRO A 150 16.36 -16.36 5.20
CA PRO A 150 17.52 -16.85 5.91
C PRO A 150 18.28 -17.78 4.97
N GLN A 151 19.55 -17.45 4.69
CA GLN A 151 20.44 -18.37 4.00
C GLN A 151 20.44 -19.65 4.84
N GLN A 152 19.85 -20.72 4.31
CA GLN A 152 20.09 -22.04 4.87
C GLN A 152 21.60 -22.21 4.82
N GLN A 153 22.22 -22.16 6.00
CA GLN A 153 23.64 -22.41 6.14
C GLN A 153 23.91 -23.73 5.42
N ALA A 154 24.77 -23.67 4.40
CA ALA A 154 25.43 -24.84 3.85
C ALA A 154 26.38 -25.38 4.93
N THR A 155 25.82 -25.89 6.02
CA THR A 155 26.50 -26.67 7.03
C THR A 155 26.07 -28.11 6.81
N ARG A 156 26.62 -28.73 5.76
CA ARG A 156 26.77 -30.18 5.75
C ARG A 156 28.20 -30.53 5.33
N SER A 157 28.98 -30.74 6.39
CA SER A 157 30.14 -31.63 6.50
C SER A 157 31.36 -31.36 5.61
N CYS A 158 32.37 -30.71 6.21
CA CYS A 158 33.71 -31.30 6.17
C CYS A 158 33.61 -32.73 6.68
N SER A 159 33.75 -33.70 5.79
CA SER A 159 34.12 -35.06 6.16
C SER A 159 35.64 -35.14 6.05
N ILE A 160 36.31 -34.95 7.18
CA ILE A 160 37.67 -35.47 7.38
C ILE A 160 37.49 -36.96 7.64
N SER A 161 37.94 -37.81 6.71
CA SER A 161 38.48 -39.16 6.91
C SER A 161 38.98 -39.68 5.57
#